data_AF-A0AA45WYL9-F1
#
_entry.id   AF-A0AA45WYL9-F1
#
_cell.length_a   1.000
_cell.length_b   1.000
_cell.length_c   1.000
_cell.angle_alpha   90.00
_cell.angle_beta   90.00
_cell.angle_gamma   90.00
#
_symmetry.space_group_name_H-M   'P 1'
#
loop_
_entity.id
_entity.type
_entity.pdbx_description
1 polymer ?
#
loop_
_entity_poly.entity_id
_entity_poly.type
_entity_poly.pdbx_seq_one_letter_code
_entity_poly.pdbx_strand_id
1 'polypeptide(L)' 'MRHVWQDYLDEAEHLRHMTQNKTIYERRKETIERVFADMKEKHGMRWTTLRGMKRVATEEMLVAAAMNLKKLAPGSGVGS' A
#
# COMPACT_ATOMS: atom_id res chain seq x y z
N MET A 1 9.79 -19.79 27.15
CA MET A 1 8.41 -19.29 27.05
C MET A 1 8.18 -18.87 25.61
N ARG A 2 7.27 -19.51 24.87
CA ARG A 2 6.99 -19.19 23.47
C ARG A 2 6.03 -17.99 23.43
N HIS A 3 6.31 -17.01 22.58
CA HIS A 3 5.48 -15.82 22.45
C HIS A 3 4.10 -16.19 21.91
N VAL A 4 3.04 -15.50 22.36
CA VAL A 4 1.63 -15.78 21.95
C VAL A 4 1.46 -15.73 20.43
N TRP A 5 2.28 -14.95 19.74
CA TRP A 5 2.23 -14.77 18.28
C TRP A 5 3.21 -15.62 17.50
N GLN A 6 3.98 -16.49 18.16
CA GLN A 6 5.08 -17.21 17.51
C GLN A 6 4.57 -18.09 16.36
N ASP A 7 3.45 -18.80 16.54
CA ASP A 7 2.90 -19.66 15.50
C ASP A 7 2.47 -18.87 14.26
N TYR A 8 1.93 -17.65 14.44
CA TYR A 8 1.59 -16.76 13.34
C TYR A 8 2.82 -16.21 12.62
N LEU A 9 3.89 -15.91 13.35
CA LEU A 9 5.15 -15.45 12.77
C LEU A 9 5.84 -16.57 11.97
N ASP A 10 5.82 -17.79 12.49
CA ASP A 10 6.40 -18.96 11.84
C ASP A 10 5.65 -19.27 10.52
N GLU A 11 4.31 -19.19 10.52
CA GLU A 11 3.50 -19.36 9.31
C GLU A 11 3.75 -18.23 8.30
N ALA A 12 3.82 -16.97 8.76
CA ALA A 12 4.10 -15.84 7.87
C ALA A 12 5.49 -15.97 7.21
N GLU A 13 6.50 -16.44 7.94
CA GLU A 13 7.84 -16.69 7.41
C GLU A 13 7.84 -17.85 6.42
N HIS A 14 7.12 -18.95 6.70
CA HIS A 14 6.95 -20.05 5.76
C HIS A 14 6.31 -19.56 4.44
N LEU A 15 5.22 -18.80 4.53
CA LEU A 15 4.53 -18.23 3.36
C LEU A 15 5.43 -17.28 2.58
N ARG A 16 6.33 -16.54 3.23
CA ARG A 16 7.25 -15.58 2.59
C ARG A 16 8.22 -16.26 1.62
N HIS A 17 8.62 -17.49 1.90
CA HIS A 17 9.57 -18.25 1.06
C HIS A 17 8.90 -19.01 -0.09
N MET A 18 7.57 -19.10 -0.09
CA MET A 18 6.85 -19.71 -1.20
C MET A 18 7.03 -18.88 -2.48
N THR A 19 7.41 -19.52 -3.59
CA THR A 19 7.78 -18.85 -4.86
C THR A 19 6.70 -17.86 -5.34
N GLN A 20 5.43 -18.26 -5.27
CA GLN A 20 4.30 -17.39 -5.65
C GLN A 20 4.25 -16.12 -4.79
N ASN A 21 4.37 -16.27 -3.47
CA ASN A 21 4.33 -15.14 -2.55
C ASN A 21 5.56 -14.24 -2.73
N LYS A 22 6.74 -14.82 -2.96
CA LYS A 22 7.95 -14.05 -3.24
C LYS A 22 7.77 -13.13 -4.45
N THR A 23 7.24 -13.65 -5.56
CA THR A 23 6.94 -12.84 -6.75
C THR A 23 5.88 -11.77 -6.47
N ILE A 24 4.85 -12.08 -5.69
CA ILE A 24 3.83 -11.09 -5.29
C ILE A 24 4.48 -9.97 -4.46
N TYR A 25 5.29 -10.31 -3.46
CA TYR A 25 5.97 -9.34 -2.61
C TYR A 25 6.95 -8.46 -3.39
N GLU A 26 7.68 -9.00 -4.36
CA GLU A 26 8.55 -8.22 -5.25
C GLU A 26 7.74 -7.19 -6.04
N ARG A 27 6.65 -7.60 -6.69
CA ARG A 27 5.77 -6.67 -7.43
C ARG A 27 5.12 -5.61 -6.54
N ARG A 28 4.81 -5.93 -5.27
CA ARG A 28 4.24 -4.98 -4.31
C ARG A 28 5.21 -3.85 -3.96
N LYS A 29 6.51 -4.12 -3.85
CA LYS A 29 7.52 -3.08 -3.58
C LYS A 29 7.57 -2.04 -4.71
N GLU A 30 7.47 -2.49 -5.95
CA GLU A 30 7.55 -1.61 -7.10
C GLU A 30 6.28 -0.80 -7.34
N THR A 31 5.12 -1.37 -6.99
CA THR A 31 3.82 -0.77 -7.32
C THR A 31 3.17 -0.17 -6.08
N ILE A 32 2.83 -1.01 -5.11
CA ILE A 32 2.06 -0.63 -3.93
C ILE A 32 2.86 0.32 -3.03
N GLU A 33 4.08 -0.05 -2.65
CA GLU A 33 4.90 0.77 -1.74
C GLU A 33 5.25 2.12 -2.37
N ARG A 34 5.52 2.16 -3.68
CA ARG A 34 5.77 3.40 -4.43
C ARG A 34 4.55 4.33 -4.43
N VAL A 35 3.34 3.79 -4.66
CA VAL A 35 2.11 4.58 -4.60
C VAL A 35 1.86 5.10 -3.18
N PHE A 36 2.06 4.28 -2.14
CA PHE A 36 1.91 4.73 -0.76
C PHE A 36 2.94 5.80 -0.36
N ALA A 37 4.17 5.71 -0.85
CA ALA A 37 5.18 6.75 -0.64
C ALA A 37 4.73 8.07 -1.30
N ASP A 38 4.25 8.01 -2.54
CA ASP A 38 3.71 9.18 -3.24
C ASP A 38 2.49 9.77 -2.52
N MET A 39 1.58 8.96 -1.98
CA MET A 39 0.46 9.44 -1.16
C MET A 39 0.93 10.24 0.05
N LYS A 40 1.94 9.75 0.74
CA LYS A 40 2.46 10.38 1.96
C LYS A 40 3.17 11.70 1.66
N GLU A 41 4.02 11.71 0.64
CA GLU A 41 4.87 12.87 0.31
C GLU A 41 4.14 13.93 -0.53
N LYS A 42 3.33 13.51 -1.52
CA LYS A 42 2.69 14.44 -2.47
C LYS A 42 1.24 14.77 -2.12
N HIS A 43 0.56 13.93 -1.35
CA HIS A 43 -0.86 14.08 -1.04
C HIS A 43 -1.16 14.23 0.47
N GLY A 44 -0.14 14.56 1.26
CA GLY A 44 -0.33 14.99 2.65
C GLY A 44 -0.69 13.88 3.64
N MET A 45 -0.65 12.61 3.25
CA MET A 45 -1.06 11.47 4.09
C MET A 45 -0.08 11.10 5.21
N ARG A 46 0.92 11.94 5.47
CA ARG A 46 1.78 11.79 6.64
C ARG A 46 1.05 12.13 7.93
N TRP A 47 0.05 13.01 7.85
CA TRP A 47 -0.77 13.44 8.98
C TRP A 47 -2.24 13.53 8.57
N THR A 48 -3.13 13.16 9.47
CA THR A 48 -4.58 13.29 9.26
C THR A 48 -5.06 14.60 9.86
N THR A 49 -5.69 15.45 9.04
CA THR A 49 -6.24 16.74 9.52
C THR A 49 -7.70 16.62 9.99
N LEU A 50 -8.39 15.57 9.53
CA LEU A 50 -9.79 15.29 9.88
C LEU A 50 -9.89 14.47 11.17
N ARG A 51 -10.92 14.75 11.98
CA ARG A 51 -11.23 13.97 13.19
C ARG A 51 -12.25 12.87 12.88
N GLY A 52 -11.91 11.65 13.29
CA GLY A 52 -12.77 10.47 13.21
C GLY A 52 -12.48 9.57 12.00
N MET A 53 -12.47 8.25 12.23
CA MET A 53 -12.04 7.24 11.25
C MET A 53 -12.79 7.32 9.92
N LYS A 54 -14.11 7.55 9.94
CA LYS A 54 -14.91 7.64 8.72
C LYS A 54 -14.43 8.76 7.79
N ARG A 55 -14.12 9.94 8.35
CA ARG A 55 -13.72 11.12 7.55
C ARG A 55 -12.33 10.95 6.96
N VAL A 56 -11.39 10.44 7.77
CA VAL A 56 -10.04 10.11 7.31
C VAL A 56 -10.08 9.05 6.21
N ALA A 57 -10.88 7.99 6.38
CA ALA A 57 -11.03 6.95 5.37
C ALA A 57 -11.62 7.48 4.06
N THR A 58 -12.62 8.38 4.13
CA THR A 58 -13.16 9.02 2.92
C THR A 58 -12.10 9.85 2.18
N GLU A 59 -11.30 10.64 2.89
CA GLU A 59 -10.19 11.40 2.30
C GLU A 59 -9.16 10.45 1.66
N GLU A 60 -8.80 9.37 2.35
CA GLU A 60 -7.88 8.35 1.84
C GLU A 60 -8.37 7.73 0.53
N MET A 61 -9.65 7.34 0.49
CA MET A 61 -10.28 6.75 -0.68
C MET A 61 -10.37 7.73 -1.86
N LEU A 62 -10.62 9.02 -1.61
CA LEU A 62 -10.68 10.03 -2.66
C LEU A 62 -9.31 10.23 -3.32
N VAL A 63 -8.24 10.31 -2.54
CA VAL A 63 -6.88 10.41 -3.07
C VAL A 63 -6.51 9.15 -3.86
N ALA A 64 -6.81 7.96 -3.32
CA ALA A 64 -6.58 6.70 -4.02
C ALA A 64 -7.33 6.62 -5.35
N ALA A 65 -8.61 7.02 -5.37
CA ALA A 65 -9.42 7.09 -6.58
C ALA A 65 -8.82 8.06 -7.61
N ALA A 66 -8.40 9.25 -7.20
CA ALA A 66 -7.78 10.23 -8.08
C ALA A 66 -6.47 9.71 -8.71
N MET A 67 -5.62 9.02 -7.95
CA MET A 67 -4.41 8.41 -8.49
C MET A 67 -4.71 7.27 -9.46
N ASN A 68 -5.71 6.44 -9.18
CA ASN A 68 -6.16 5.40 -10.10
C ASN A 68 -6.68 5.99 -11.41
N LEU A 69 -7.47 7.08 -11.34
CA LEU A 69 -7.92 7.81 -12.52
C LEU A 69 -6.74 8.40 -13.31
N LYS A 70 -5.76 8.99 -12.62
CA LYS A 70 -4.53 9.48 -13.26
C LYS A 70 -3.82 8.36 -14.02
N LYS A 71 -3.69 7.17 -13.43
CA LYS A 71 -3.07 6.01 -14.08
C LYS A 71 -3.83 5.52 -15.32
N LEU A 72 -5.16 5.66 -15.34
CA LEU A 72 -6.02 5.24 -16.45
C LEU A 72 -6.13 6.29 -17.56
N ALA A 73 -5.68 7.53 -17.33
CA ALA A 73 -5.81 8.61 -18.29
C ALA A 73 -4.88 8.39 -19.50
N PRO A 74 -5.41 8.32 -20.74
CA PRO A 74 -4.59 8.17 -21.95
C PRO A 74 -3.73 9.42 -22.14
N GLY A 75 -2.40 9.25 -22.14
CA GLY A 75 -1.42 10.34 -22.29
C GLY A 75 -0.68 10.72 -21.01
N SER A 76 -1.03 10.14 -19.86
CA SER A 76 -0.22 10.24 -18.64
C SER A 76 0.95 9.26 -18.71
N GLY A 77 2.01 9.63 -19.42
CA GLY A 77 3.23 8.82 -19.55
C GLY A 77 3.80 8.45 -18.18
N VAL A 78 3.51 7.24 -17.71
CA VAL A 78 4.34 6.49 -16.76
C VAL A 78 4.87 5.30 -17.56
N GLY A 79 5.75 5.64 -18.50
CA GLY A 79 6.25 4.77 -19.56
C GLY A 79 7.27 5.49 -20.41
N SER A 80 8.30 6.03 -19.75
CA SER A 80 9.64 6.35 -20.27
C SER A 80 10.60 6.24 -19.10
#